data_AF-A0A3N7HR82-F1
#
_entry.id   AF-A0A3N7HR82-F1
#
_cell.length_a   1.000
_cell.length_b   1.000
_cell.length_c   1.000
_cell.angle_alpha   90.00
_cell.angle_beta   90.00
_cell.angle_gamma   90.00
#
_symmetry.space_group_name_H-M   'P 1'
#
loop_
_entity.id
_entity.type
_entity.pdbx_description
1 polymer ?
#
loop_
_entity_poly.entity_id
_entity_poly.type
_entity_poly.pdbx_seq_one_letter_code
_entity_poly.pdbx_strand_id
1 'polypeptide(L)'
;MPSIRPLCYNCVPTKGRPVFKFFKKKVNPTDLCVQARTLVSQGKVAEALALLDQAIKDSPHFSMAYADRGTVYAMTGRHQEAILDLNKALDLGFDAASVLTTLATVQKEQGDHQAALTSFAKAESLTPGNPLIYYNRASLHITLGDWVHAIADLKKCLTLQPDPRTRALIEKRLAEVAASSTADLNIAEVPHDNGQLRFRYARVMFADAARWIRHGLFTEYSEAGQRLSEGHYVQGQEHGLWRDFHPNGQLAALGEYVGGKEHGIWRFWDEAGTEGPSLNYVHGEATPT
;
A
#
# COMPACT_ATOMS: atom_id res chain seq x y z
N MET A 1 60.63 -86.01 -15.22
CA MET A 1 59.27 -85.89 -15.81
C MET A 1 58.26 -86.33 -14.77
N PRO A 2 57.06 -85.74 -14.63
CA PRO A 2 56.57 -84.39 -14.98
C PRO A 2 56.11 -83.61 -13.71
N SER A 3 56.27 -82.30 -13.52
CA SER A 3 55.68 -81.12 -14.21
C SER A 3 54.19 -81.20 -14.50
N ILE A 4 53.34 -80.74 -13.57
CA ILE A 4 51.97 -80.28 -13.85
C ILE A 4 51.68 -79.03 -12.99
N ARG A 5 51.42 -77.88 -13.63
CA ARG A 5 50.79 -76.68 -13.03
C ARG A 5 49.28 -76.89 -12.96
N PRO A 6 48.57 -76.20 -12.04
CA PRO A 6 47.51 -75.29 -12.51
C PRO A 6 47.46 -73.96 -11.71
N LEU A 7 47.48 -72.81 -12.39
CA LEU A 7 46.35 -71.94 -12.77
C LEU A 7 46.02 -70.86 -11.72
N CYS A 8 46.34 -69.62 -12.09
CA CYS A 8 45.92 -68.38 -11.44
C CYS A 8 44.40 -68.20 -11.51
N TYR A 9 43.80 -67.67 -10.44
CA TYR A 9 42.57 -66.88 -10.52
C TYR A 9 42.71 -65.59 -9.69
N ASN A 10 42.87 -64.50 -10.44
CA ASN A 10 42.43 -63.13 -10.18
C ASN A 10 41.80 -62.82 -8.81
N CYS A 11 42.54 -62.10 -7.96
CA CYS A 11 41.92 -61.26 -6.92
C CYS A 11 41.38 -59.98 -7.56
N VAL A 12 40.06 -59.87 -7.51
CA VAL A 12 39.21 -58.76 -7.99
C VAL A 12 39.49 -57.48 -7.17
N PRO A 13 39.41 -56.27 -7.75
CA PRO A 13 39.58 -55.02 -7.00
C PRO A 13 38.49 -54.88 -5.93
N THR A 14 38.88 -54.44 -4.73
CA THR A 14 37.95 -54.11 -3.64
C THR A 14 36.94 -53.07 -4.12
N LYS A 15 35.67 -53.47 -4.25
CA LYS A 15 34.57 -52.55 -4.53
C LYS A 15 34.57 -51.45 -3.47
N GLY A 16 34.74 -50.21 -3.90
CA GLY A 16 34.62 -49.04 -3.06
C GLY A 16 33.30 -49.07 -2.29
N ARG A 17 33.35 -48.73 -1.00
CA ARG A 17 32.14 -48.52 -0.20
C ARG A 17 31.26 -47.49 -0.93
N PRO A 18 29.94 -47.72 -1.04
CA PRO A 18 29.06 -46.72 -1.60
C PRO A 18 29.18 -45.45 -0.74
N VAL A 19 29.64 -44.36 -1.35
CA VAL A 19 29.56 -43.03 -0.75
C VAL A 19 28.08 -42.72 -0.67
N PHE A 20 27.49 -42.87 0.52
CA PHE A 20 26.15 -42.38 0.79
C PHE A 20 26.16 -40.88 0.49
N LYS A 21 25.63 -40.49 -0.68
CA LYS A 21 25.26 -39.10 -0.92
C LYS A 21 24.18 -38.80 0.11
N PHE A 22 24.55 -38.11 1.17
CA PHE A 22 23.60 -37.49 2.08
C PHE A 22 22.77 -36.53 1.25
N PHE A 23 21.59 -36.96 0.83
CA PHE A 23 20.58 -36.08 0.30
C PHE A 23 20.23 -35.14 1.46
N LYS A 24 20.82 -33.93 1.48
CA LYS A 24 20.36 -32.85 2.34
C LYS A 24 18.86 -32.73 2.08
N LYS A 25 18.05 -33.04 3.09
CA LYS A 25 16.59 -32.89 3.03
C LYS A 25 16.35 -31.44 2.61
N LYS A 26 15.82 -31.22 1.40
CA LYS A 26 15.48 -29.87 0.93
C LYS A 26 14.53 -29.28 1.98
N VAL A 27 14.97 -28.22 2.64
CA VAL A 27 14.14 -27.53 3.63
C VAL A 27 13.01 -26.86 2.85
N ASN A 28 11.78 -27.00 3.33
CA ASN A 28 10.64 -26.38 2.67
C ASN A 28 10.76 -24.85 2.82
N PRO A 29 10.71 -24.07 1.72
CA PRO A 29 10.75 -22.61 1.78
C PRO A 29 9.69 -22.01 2.71
N THR A 30 8.53 -22.66 2.83
CA THR A 30 7.48 -22.27 3.78
C THR A 30 7.94 -22.38 5.23
N ASP A 31 8.67 -23.43 5.58
CA ASP A 31 9.17 -23.63 6.95
C ASP A 31 10.18 -22.55 7.32
N LEU A 32 11.04 -22.16 6.36
CA LEU A 32 11.99 -21.06 6.53
C LEU A 32 11.27 -19.73 6.81
N CYS A 33 10.19 -19.45 6.07
CA CYS A 33 9.37 -18.25 6.26
C CYS A 33 8.69 -18.22 7.65
N VAL A 34 8.12 -19.34 8.08
CA VAL A 34 7.49 -19.46 9.41
C VAL A 34 8.52 -19.27 10.53
N GLN A 35 9.72 -19.84 10.39
CA GLN A 35 10.82 -19.64 11.34
C GLN A 35 11.29 -18.19 11.34
N ALA A 36 11.42 -17.55 10.18
CA ALA A 36 11.80 -16.15 10.07
C ALA A 36 10.81 -15.24 10.81
N ARG A 37 9.50 -15.42 10.64
CA ARG A 37 8.47 -14.67 11.39
C ARG A 37 8.61 -14.84 12.91
N THR A 38 8.94 -16.04 13.35
CA THR A 38 9.19 -16.34 14.77
C THR A 38 10.44 -15.64 15.30
N LEU A 39 11.50 -15.56 14.49
CA LEU A 39 12.72 -14.82 14.86
C LEU A 39 12.47 -13.31 14.90
N VAL A 40 11.67 -12.77 13.99
CA VAL A 40 11.26 -11.36 14.01
C VAL A 40 10.52 -11.02 15.30
N SER A 41 9.59 -11.87 15.76
CA SER A 41 8.88 -11.63 17.02
C SER A 41 9.79 -11.74 18.26
N GLN A 42 10.94 -12.39 18.14
CA GLN A 42 12.00 -12.43 19.15
C GLN A 42 13.02 -11.28 19.03
N GLY A 43 12.85 -10.38 18.05
CA GLY A 43 13.81 -9.29 17.77
C GLY A 43 15.08 -9.73 17.03
N LYS A 44 15.18 -11.00 16.61
CA LYS A 44 16.33 -11.58 15.90
C LYS A 44 16.25 -11.32 14.40
N VAL A 45 16.23 -10.04 14.04
CA VAL A 45 16.01 -9.56 12.67
C VAL A 45 17.04 -10.12 11.68
N ALA A 46 18.33 -10.11 12.03
CA ALA A 46 19.40 -10.55 11.12
C ALA A 46 19.30 -12.06 10.80
N GLU A 47 18.97 -12.89 11.80
CA GLU A 47 18.76 -14.32 11.61
C GLU A 47 17.52 -14.58 10.73
N ALA A 48 16.45 -13.82 10.93
CA ALA A 48 15.25 -13.91 10.11
C ALA A 48 15.53 -13.58 8.63
N LEU A 49 16.25 -12.50 8.36
CA LEU A 49 16.64 -12.11 7.00
C LEU A 49 17.49 -13.21 6.33
N ALA A 50 18.44 -13.81 7.05
CA ALA A 50 19.27 -14.89 6.52
C ALA A 50 18.44 -16.12 6.12
N LEU A 51 17.39 -16.48 6.88
CA LEU A 51 16.48 -17.57 6.50
C LEU A 51 15.66 -17.23 5.26
N LEU A 52 15.21 -15.99 5.13
CA LEU A 52 14.43 -15.53 3.96
C LEU A 52 15.31 -15.46 2.71
N ASP A 53 16.56 -15.02 2.85
CA ASP A 53 17.56 -15.07 1.78
C ASP A 53 17.82 -16.51 1.32
N GLN A 54 17.92 -17.45 2.27
CA GLN A 54 18.05 -18.87 1.96
C GLN A 54 16.81 -19.41 1.24
N ALA A 55 15.60 -19.03 1.67
CA ALA A 55 14.35 -19.44 1.03
C ALA A 55 14.27 -18.95 -0.42
N ILE A 56 14.66 -17.70 -0.68
CA ILE A 56 14.69 -17.10 -2.02
C ILE A 56 15.77 -17.76 -2.88
N LYS A 57 16.95 -18.03 -2.31
CA LYS A 57 18.04 -18.72 -3.03
C LYS A 57 17.64 -20.12 -3.48
N ASP A 58 16.97 -20.87 -2.60
CA ASP A 58 16.53 -22.23 -2.87
C ASP A 58 15.29 -22.28 -3.79
N SER A 59 14.46 -21.23 -3.77
CA SER A 59 13.23 -21.13 -4.57
C SER A 59 12.97 -19.68 -5.02
N PRO A 60 13.61 -19.22 -6.13
CA PRO A 60 13.56 -17.82 -6.55
C PRO A 60 12.19 -17.27 -6.94
N HIS A 61 11.20 -18.14 -7.19
CA HIS A 61 9.82 -17.77 -7.51
C HIS A 61 8.87 -17.94 -6.31
N PHE A 62 9.40 -18.17 -5.10
CA PHE A 62 8.58 -18.33 -3.90
C PHE A 62 8.18 -16.97 -3.33
N SER A 63 7.02 -16.49 -3.77
CA SER A 63 6.50 -15.15 -3.50
C SER A 63 6.37 -14.80 -2.01
N MET A 64 6.01 -15.77 -1.17
CA MET A 64 5.88 -15.58 0.29
C MET A 64 7.20 -15.14 0.96
N ALA A 65 8.35 -15.63 0.50
CA ALA A 65 9.63 -15.23 1.08
C ALA A 65 9.97 -13.77 0.79
N TYR A 66 9.64 -13.28 -0.42
CA TYR A 66 9.76 -11.86 -0.75
C TYR A 66 8.79 -11.01 0.08
N ALA A 67 7.53 -11.44 0.23
CA ALA A 67 6.55 -10.73 1.05
C ALA A 67 7.00 -10.59 2.52
N ASP A 68 7.51 -11.68 3.11
CA ASP A 68 8.02 -11.68 4.48
C ASP A 68 9.29 -10.82 4.59
N ARG A 69 10.24 -10.93 3.65
CA ARG A 69 11.49 -10.15 3.70
C ARG A 69 11.24 -8.66 3.52
N GLY A 70 10.36 -8.30 2.58
CA GLY A 70 9.88 -6.93 2.40
C GLY A 70 9.19 -6.37 3.64
N THR A 71 8.41 -7.19 4.36
CA THR A 71 7.81 -6.78 5.64
C THR A 71 8.86 -6.54 6.72
N VAL A 72 9.90 -7.39 6.81
CA VAL A 72 11.02 -7.19 7.75
C VAL A 72 11.81 -5.91 7.41
N TYR A 73 12.02 -5.63 6.12
CA TYR A 73 12.63 -4.37 5.68
C TYR A 73 11.79 -3.15 6.04
N ALA A 74 10.47 -3.22 5.87
CA ALA A 74 9.56 -2.15 6.29
C ALA A 74 9.68 -1.87 7.80
N MET A 75 9.67 -2.91 8.64
CA MET A 75 9.80 -2.80 10.10
C MET A 75 11.15 -2.23 10.55
N THR A 76 12.19 -2.32 9.71
CA THR A 76 13.56 -1.87 10.04
C THR A 76 13.93 -0.55 9.36
N GLY A 77 12.97 0.12 8.72
CA GLY A 77 13.18 1.39 8.02
C GLY A 77 13.93 1.29 6.69
N ARG A 78 14.13 0.07 6.18
CA ARG A 78 14.77 -0.19 4.88
C ARG A 78 13.74 -0.08 3.76
N HIS A 79 13.22 1.13 3.58
CA HIS A 79 12.02 1.38 2.77
C HIS A 79 12.19 1.01 1.30
N GLN A 80 13.35 1.29 0.69
CA GLN A 80 13.60 0.97 -0.72
C GLN A 80 13.64 -0.54 -0.96
N GLU A 81 14.35 -1.29 -0.11
CA GLU A 81 14.38 -2.76 -0.21
C GLU A 81 13.02 -3.37 0.10
N ALA A 82 12.25 -2.78 1.01
CA ALA A 82 10.89 -3.20 1.29
C ALA A 82 10.00 -3.08 0.05
N ILE A 83 9.99 -1.92 -0.62
CA ILE A 83 9.20 -1.70 -1.84
C ILE A 83 9.59 -2.70 -2.93
N LEU A 84 10.89 -2.93 -3.14
CA LEU A 84 11.38 -3.88 -4.15
C LEU A 84 10.87 -5.30 -3.90
N ASP A 85 11.00 -5.80 -2.67
CA ASP A 85 10.58 -7.17 -2.34
C ASP A 85 9.05 -7.32 -2.31
N LEU A 86 8.32 -6.33 -1.79
CA LEU A 86 6.86 -6.37 -1.76
C LEU A 86 6.28 -6.37 -3.18
N ASN A 87 6.81 -5.52 -4.08
CA ASN A 87 6.43 -5.55 -5.50
C ASN A 87 6.80 -6.87 -6.15
N LYS A 88 7.98 -7.43 -5.86
CA LYS A 88 8.37 -8.74 -6.40
C LYS A 88 7.42 -9.85 -5.95
N ALA A 89 6.92 -9.81 -4.72
CA ALA A 89 5.93 -10.75 -4.23
C ALA A 89 4.60 -10.64 -4.99
N LEU A 90 4.14 -9.41 -5.24
CA LEU A 90 2.93 -9.12 -6.03
C LEU A 90 3.08 -9.58 -7.48
N ASP A 91 4.22 -9.32 -8.12
CA ASP A 91 4.53 -9.78 -9.49
C ASP A 91 4.52 -11.31 -9.62
N LEU A 92 4.87 -12.01 -8.55
CA LEU A 92 4.82 -13.47 -8.45
C LEU A 92 3.43 -14.00 -8.04
N GLY A 93 2.41 -13.15 -8.01
CA GLY A 93 1.01 -13.50 -7.76
C GLY A 93 0.61 -13.62 -6.29
N PHE A 94 1.40 -13.09 -5.35
CA PHE A 94 1.03 -13.05 -3.93
C PHE A 94 0.16 -11.84 -3.62
N ASP A 95 -1.06 -11.84 -4.18
CA ASP A 95 -2.06 -10.80 -3.93
C ASP A 95 -2.69 -10.97 -2.54
N ALA A 96 -2.01 -10.42 -1.54
CA ALA A 96 -2.50 -10.37 -0.16
C ALA A 96 -2.73 -8.92 0.27
N ALA A 97 -3.89 -8.64 0.86
CA ALA A 97 -4.21 -7.32 1.40
C ALA A 97 -3.17 -6.84 2.42
N SER A 98 -2.55 -7.75 3.18
CA SER A 98 -1.46 -7.43 4.12
C SER A 98 -0.22 -6.86 3.42
N VAL A 99 0.19 -7.44 2.29
CA VAL A 99 1.36 -6.97 1.52
C VAL A 99 1.11 -5.59 0.94
N LEU A 100 -0.08 -5.36 0.36
CA LEU A 100 -0.47 -4.05 -0.15
C LEU A 100 -0.58 -3.00 0.96
N THR A 101 -1.09 -3.39 2.14
CA THR A 101 -1.17 -2.49 3.30
C THR A 101 0.22 -2.10 3.81
N THR A 102 1.16 -3.06 3.86
CA THR A 102 2.56 -2.79 4.23
C THR A 102 3.22 -1.90 3.19
N LEU A 103 3.05 -2.20 1.90
CA LEU A 103 3.59 -1.39 0.80
C LEU A 103 3.07 0.05 0.88
N ALA A 104 1.75 0.24 1.08
CA ALA A 104 1.13 1.54 1.25
C ALA A 104 1.72 2.32 2.44
N THR A 105 1.99 1.63 3.55
CA THR A 105 2.58 2.25 4.73
C THR A 105 4.01 2.73 4.46
N VAL A 106 4.81 1.93 3.75
CA VAL A 106 6.18 2.30 3.35
C VAL A 106 6.17 3.45 2.34
N GLN A 107 5.27 3.44 1.36
CA GLN A 107 5.09 4.52 0.38
C GLN A 107 4.73 5.84 1.07
N LYS A 108 3.80 5.80 2.04
CA LYS A 108 3.47 6.96 2.88
C LYS A 108 4.70 7.50 3.61
N GLU A 109 5.52 6.63 4.20
CA GLU A 109 6.74 7.04 4.92
C GLU A 109 7.80 7.64 4.00
N GLN A 110 7.83 7.24 2.73
CA GLN A 110 8.65 7.87 1.69
C GLN A 110 8.07 9.19 1.15
N GLY A 111 6.85 9.58 1.56
CA GLY A 111 6.15 10.76 1.05
C GLY A 111 5.37 10.53 -0.25
N ASP A 112 5.39 9.31 -0.82
CA ASP A 112 4.57 8.94 -1.98
C ASP A 112 3.15 8.60 -1.52
N HIS A 113 2.43 9.64 -1.14
CA HIS A 113 1.07 9.56 -0.63
C HIS A 113 0.10 9.01 -1.68
N GLN A 114 0.37 9.26 -2.96
CA GLN A 114 -0.47 8.81 -4.05
C GLN A 114 -0.40 7.30 -4.25
N ALA A 115 0.81 6.76 -4.38
CA ALA A 115 1.00 5.33 -4.49
C ALA A 115 0.46 4.61 -3.24
N ALA A 116 0.60 5.22 -2.06
CA ALA A 116 0.03 4.68 -0.83
C ALA A 116 -1.50 4.54 -0.87
N LEU A 117 -2.23 5.57 -1.31
CA LEU A 117 -3.68 5.50 -1.47
C LEU A 117 -4.11 4.44 -2.49
N THR A 118 -3.43 4.35 -3.63
CA THR A 118 -3.68 3.30 -4.63
C THR A 118 -3.48 1.90 -4.04
N SER A 119 -2.39 1.69 -3.31
CA SER A 119 -2.11 0.43 -2.63
C SER A 119 -3.17 0.09 -1.57
N PHE A 120 -3.64 1.08 -0.78
CA PHE A 120 -4.74 0.88 0.16
C PHE A 120 -6.05 0.54 -0.53
N ALA A 121 -6.39 1.20 -1.65
CA ALA A 121 -7.60 0.92 -2.42
C ALA A 121 -7.59 -0.50 -2.99
N LYS A 122 -6.43 -0.96 -3.50
CA LYS A 122 -6.27 -2.35 -3.95
C LYS A 122 -6.35 -3.33 -2.77
N ALA A 123 -5.81 -2.98 -1.60
CA ALA A 123 -5.93 -3.82 -0.41
C ALA A 123 -7.40 -3.96 0.03
N GLU A 124 -8.15 -2.85 0.02
CA GLU A 124 -9.57 -2.81 0.34
C GLU A 124 -10.38 -3.70 -0.60
N SER A 125 -10.13 -3.65 -1.92
CA SER A 125 -10.86 -4.49 -2.88
C SER A 125 -10.65 -5.99 -2.65
N LEU A 126 -9.46 -6.38 -2.18
CA LEU A 126 -9.16 -7.77 -1.83
C LEU A 126 -9.76 -8.21 -0.49
N THR A 127 -9.80 -7.33 0.51
CA THR A 127 -10.33 -7.68 1.84
C THR A 127 -11.07 -6.51 2.48
N PRO A 128 -12.33 -6.24 2.05
CA PRO A 128 -13.11 -5.11 2.54
C PRO A 128 -13.41 -5.15 4.04
N GLY A 129 -13.31 -6.34 4.65
CA GLY A 129 -13.59 -6.59 6.06
C GLY A 129 -12.40 -6.44 7.00
N ASN A 130 -11.22 -6.02 6.52
CA ASN A 130 -10.02 -5.88 7.35
C ASN A 130 -9.93 -4.46 7.98
N PRO A 131 -10.08 -4.32 9.32
CA PRO A 131 -10.05 -3.01 9.98
C PRO A 131 -8.70 -2.29 9.86
N LEU A 132 -7.59 -3.02 9.69
CA LEU A 132 -6.24 -2.44 9.63
C LEU A 132 -6.02 -1.60 8.38
N ILE A 133 -6.69 -1.94 7.27
CA ILE A 133 -6.59 -1.19 6.01
C ILE A 133 -7.10 0.23 6.24
N TYR A 134 -8.33 0.35 6.75
CA TYR A 134 -8.96 1.64 7.05
C TYR A 134 -8.19 2.39 8.15
N TYR A 135 -7.69 1.71 9.18
CA TYR A 135 -6.92 2.37 10.23
C TYR A 135 -5.62 3.00 9.70
N ASN A 136 -4.90 2.28 8.83
CA ASN A 136 -3.67 2.76 8.23
C ASN A 136 -3.93 3.84 7.17
N ARG A 137 -5.01 3.73 6.39
CA ARG A 137 -5.43 4.77 5.45
C ARG A 137 -5.90 6.03 6.15
N ALA A 138 -6.64 5.92 7.26
CA ALA A 138 -6.98 7.06 8.12
C ALA A 138 -5.72 7.80 8.62
N SER A 139 -4.67 7.05 8.95
CA SER A 139 -3.38 7.61 9.35
C SER A 139 -2.76 8.46 8.22
N LEU A 140 -2.83 7.99 6.98
CA LEU A 140 -2.39 8.75 5.81
C LEU A 140 -3.25 10.00 5.58
N HIS A 141 -4.57 9.88 5.68
CA HIS A 141 -5.47 11.02 5.59
C HIS A 141 -5.19 12.08 6.67
N ILE A 142 -4.87 11.67 7.90
CA ILE A 142 -4.43 12.59 8.97
C ILE A 142 -3.15 13.33 8.57
N THR A 143 -2.15 12.62 8.03
CA THR A 143 -0.90 13.25 7.54
C THR A 143 -1.19 14.29 6.46
N LEU A 144 -2.18 14.03 5.60
CA LEU A 144 -2.61 14.93 4.53
C LEU A 144 -3.54 16.07 5.01
N GLY A 145 -3.96 16.09 6.28
CA GLY A 145 -4.97 17.03 6.78
C GLY A 145 -6.40 16.72 6.31
N ASP A 146 -6.62 15.53 5.74
CA ASP A 146 -7.93 15.04 5.30
C ASP A 146 -8.73 14.45 6.45
N TRP A 147 -9.16 15.32 7.36
CA TRP A 147 -9.89 14.91 8.55
C TRP A 147 -11.21 14.20 8.24
N VAL A 148 -11.86 14.56 7.12
CA VAL A 148 -13.16 13.98 6.73
C VAL A 148 -13.00 12.50 6.37
N HIS A 149 -12.06 12.16 5.49
CA HIS A 149 -11.80 10.76 5.14
C HIS A 149 -11.18 9.99 6.31
N ALA A 150 -10.31 10.62 7.11
CA ALA A 150 -9.78 10.00 8.32
C ALA A 150 -10.89 9.58 9.30
N ILE A 151 -11.86 10.46 9.56
CA ILE A 151 -13.03 10.16 10.41
C ILE A 151 -13.87 9.03 9.81
N ALA A 152 -14.11 9.07 8.49
CA ALA A 152 -14.90 8.05 7.80
C ALA A 152 -14.25 6.66 7.93
N ASP A 153 -12.94 6.56 7.70
CA ASP A 153 -12.18 5.32 7.82
C ASP A 153 -12.12 4.82 9.28
N LEU A 154 -11.88 5.69 10.27
CA LEU A 154 -11.89 5.28 11.68
C LEU A 154 -13.27 4.77 12.12
N LYS A 155 -14.36 5.42 11.67
CA LYS A 155 -15.73 4.91 11.89
C LYS A 155 -15.94 3.57 11.22
N LYS A 156 -15.45 3.39 9.98
CA LYS A 156 -15.51 2.12 9.27
C LYS A 156 -14.82 1.01 10.06
N CYS A 157 -13.63 1.27 10.63
CA CYS A 157 -12.98 0.30 11.50
C CYS A 157 -13.89 -0.14 12.66
N LEU A 158 -14.58 0.79 13.33
CA LEU A 158 -15.46 0.47 14.46
C LEU A 158 -16.65 -0.41 14.04
N THR A 159 -17.16 -0.25 12.82
CA THR A 159 -18.24 -1.11 12.28
C THR A 159 -17.79 -2.55 12.04
N LEU A 160 -16.48 -2.78 11.84
CA LEU A 160 -15.91 -4.10 11.58
C LEU A 160 -15.60 -4.91 12.85
N GLN A 161 -16.17 -4.51 13.99
CA GLN A 161 -16.08 -5.21 15.28
C GLN A 161 -14.64 -5.59 15.69
N PRO A 162 -13.72 -4.60 15.80
CA PRO A 162 -12.37 -4.85 16.29
C PRO A 162 -12.41 -5.33 17.75
N ASP A 163 -11.35 -6.01 18.18
CA ASP A 163 -11.22 -6.43 19.58
C ASP A 163 -11.25 -5.21 20.53
N PRO A 164 -11.57 -5.40 21.82
CA PRO A 164 -11.75 -4.28 22.75
C PRO A 164 -10.55 -3.34 22.87
N ARG A 165 -9.31 -3.85 22.76
CA ARG A 165 -8.10 -3.01 22.86
C ARG A 165 -7.96 -2.14 21.61
N THR A 166 -8.13 -2.75 20.45
CA THR A 166 -8.09 -2.04 19.17
C THR A 166 -9.23 -1.03 19.07
N ARG A 167 -10.45 -1.38 19.50
CA ARG A 167 -11.59 -0.45 19.58
C ARG A 167 -11.25 0.80 20.38
N ALA A 168 -10.71 0.65 21.60
CA ALA A 168 -10.37 1.79 22.45
C ALA A 168 -9.31 2.72 21.81
N LEU A 169 -8.32 2.16 21.11
CA LEU A 169 -7.33 2.94 20.37
C LEU A 169 -7.98 3.74 19.23
N ILE A 170 -8.91 3.14 18.50
CA ILE A 170 -9.61 3.77 17.38
C ILE A 170 -10.56 4.87 17.88
N GLU A 171 -11.30 4.64 18.96
CA GLU A 171 -12.17 5.64 19.58
C GLU A 171 -11.37 6.85 20.08
N LYS A 172 -10.23 6.62 20.73
CA LYS A 172 -9.31 7.70 21.15
C LYS A 172 -8.86 8.51 19.94
N ARG A 173 -8.36 7.85 18.89
CA ARG A 173 -7.87 8.52 17.69
C ARG A 173 -8.98 9.25 16.95
N LEU A 174 -10.18 8.68 16.91
CA LEU A 174 -11.37 9.33 16.35
C LEU A 174 -11.72 10.60 17.12
N ALA A 175 -11.65 10.60 18.45
CA ALA A 175 -11.89 11.80 19.26
C ALA A 175 -10.84 12.89 19.01
N GLU A 176 -9.56 12.53 18.91
CA GLU A 176 -8.45 13.45 18.59
C GLU A 176 -8.65 14.10 17.21
N VAL A 177 -8.96 13.28 16.20
CA VAL A 177 -9.21 13.75 14.84
C VAL A 177 -10.49 14.57 14.78
N ALA A 178 -11.56 14.15 15.48
CA ALA A 178 -12.81 14.88 15.51
C ALA A 178 -12.61 16.26 16.14
N ALA A 179 -11.90 16.36 17.27
CA ALA A 179 -11.55 17.65 17.89
C ALA A 179 -10.71 18.52 16.95
N SER A 180 -9.76 17.93 16.21
CA SER A 180 -8.96 18.64 15.20
C SER A 180 -9.81 19.08 14.00
N SER A 181 -10.84 18.31 13.64
CA SER A 181 -11.77 18.62 12.56
C SER A 181 -12.84 19.66 12.96
N THR A 182 -13.24 19.70 14.24
CA THR A 182 -14.28 20.60 14.75
C THR A 182 -13.71 21.92 15.26
N ALA A 183 -12.40 22.03 15.46
CA ALA A 183 -11.77 23.27 15.88
C ALA A 183 -11.66 24.31 14.74
N ASP A 184 -11.57 23.92 13.46
CA ASP A 184 -11.19 24.88 12.40
C ASP A 184 -11.82 24.69 11.00
N LEU A 185 -12.72 23.72 10.78
CA LEU A 185 -13.32 23.57 9.46
C LEU A 185 -14.54 24.49 9.30
N ASN A 186 -14.31 25.75 8.91
CA ASN A 186 -15.35 26.58 8.34
C ASN A 186 -15.81 25.93 7.03
N ILE A 187 -16.79 25.04 7.08
CA ILE A 187 -17.31 24.37 5.89
C ILE A 187 -18.20 25.34 5.13
N ALA A 188 -17.93 25.51 3.84
CA ALA A 188 -18.80 26.18 2.90
C ALA A 188 -19.55 25.13 2.07
N GLU A 189 -20.87 25.30 2.00
CA GLU A 189 -21.76 24.53 1.13
C GLU A 189 -22.39 25.52 0.15
N VAL A 190 -22.13 25.31 -1.13
CA VAL A 190 -22.66 26.15 -2.22
C VAL A 190 -23.64 25.29 -3.00
N PRO A 191 -24.94 25.63 -3.06
CA PRO A 191 -25.90 24.88 -3.84
C PRO A 191 -25.88 25.30 -5.33
N HIS A 192 -26.40 24.43 -6.19
CA HIS A 192 -26.92 24.75 -7.51
C HIS A 192 -28.22 25.56 -7.40
N ASP A 193 -28.67 26.13 -8.50
CA ASP A 193 -29.93 26.90 -8.56
C ASP A 193 -31.16 26.05 -8.17
N ASN A 194 -31.08 24.74 -8.40
CA ASN A 194 -32.11 23.78 -8.02
C ASN A 194 -32.10 23.40 -6.51
N GLY A 195 -31.19 24.00 -5.73
CA GLY A 195 -31.03 23.76 -4.29
C GLY A 195 -30.20 22.53 -3.92
N GLN A 196 -29.81 21.68 -4.88
CA GLN A 196 -28.88 20.58 -4.60
C GLN A 196 -27.48 21.10 -4.35
N LEU A 197 -26.71 20.38 -3.53
CA LEU A 197 -25.33 20.76 -3.23
C LEU A 197 -24.48 20.75 -4.51
N ARG A 198 -23.73 21.82 -4.76
CA ARG A 198 -22.76 21.92 -5.86
C ARG A 198 -21.34 21.77 -5.35
N PHE A 199 -20.96 22.51 -4.32
CA PHE A 199 -19.63 22.44 -3.72
C PHE A 199 -19.72 22.29 -2.22
N ARG A 200 -18.84 21.46 -1.67
CA ARG A 200 -18.60 21.35 -0.23
C ARG A 200 -17.11 21.38 0.02
N TYR A 201 -16.64 22.37 0.77
CA TYR A 201 -15.22 22.49 1.07
C TYR A 201 -14.97 23.20 2.39
N ALA A 202 -13.83 22.93 3.03
CA ALA A 202 -13.40 23.77 4.14
C ALA A 202 -12.76 25.06 3.61
N ARG A 203 -12.83 26.12 4.41
CA ARG A 203 -12.18 27.40 4.11
C ARG A 203 -11.46 27.92 5.34
N VAL A 204 -10.38 28.66 5.11
CA VAL A 204 -9.66 29.42 6.13
C VAL A 204 -9.62 30.88 5.73
N MET A 205 -9.55 31.77 6.72
CA MET A 205 -9.34 33.17 6.43
C MET A 205 -7.91 33.34 5.91
N PHE A 206 -7.74 34.04 4.79
CA PHE A 206 -6.42 34.35 4.27
C PHE A 206 -5.67 35.26 5.23
N ALA A 207 -4.34 35.32 5.12
CA ALA A 207 -3.48 36.06 6.05
C ALA A 207 -3.81 37.56 6.15
N ASP A 208 -4.48 38.14 5.14
CA ASP A 208 -4.95 39.53 5.13
C ASP A 208 -6.24 39.77 5.94
N ALA A 209 -6.84 38.72 6.51
CA ALA A 209 -8.12 38.74 7.20
C ALA A 209 -9.32 39.29 6.38
N ALA A 210 -9.17 39.42 5.06
CA ALA A 210 -10.14 40.06 4.19
C ALA A 210 -10.91 39.08 3.29
N ARG A 211 -10.35 37.89 3.03
CA ARG A 211 -10.96 36.90 2.15
C ARG A 211 -10.84 35.49 2.68
N TRP A 212 -11.88 34.70 2.46
CA TRP A 212 -11.86 33.26 2.67
C TRP A 212 -11.23 32.57 1.47
N ILE A 213 -10.36 31.60 1.74
CA ILE A 213 -9.75 30.74 0.73
C ILE A 213 -10.07 29.28 1.02
N ARG A 214 -10.16 28.46 -0.03
CA ARG A 214 -10.40 27.02 0.10
C ARG A 214 -9.24 26.35 0.84
N HIS A 215 -9.56 25.38 1.69
CA HIS A 215 -8.61 24.61 2.47
C HIS A 215 -9.17 23.22 2.79
N GLY A 216 -8.31 22.21 2.91
CA GLY A 216 -8.72 20.84 3.18
C GLY A 216 -9.57 20.26 2.05
N LEU A 217 -10.42 19.29 2.42
CA LEU A 217 -11.20 18.53 1.45
C LEU A 217 -12.16 19.42 0.67
N PHE A 218 -12.13 19.31 -0.64
CA PHE A 218 -13.09 19.85 -1.58
C PHE A 218 -13.83 18.70 -2.26
N THR A 219 -15.13 18.91 -2.46
CA THR A 219 -15.98 17.99 -3.22
C THR A 219 -16.95 18.79 -4.08
N GLU A 220 -17.02 18.44 -5.36
CA GLU A 220 -18.01 18.92 -6.33
C GLU A 220 -19.05 17.85 -6.61
N TYR A 221 -20.29 18.29 -6.78
CA TYR A 221 -21.45 17.45 -7.06
C TYR A 221 -22.22 17.97 -8.27
N SER A 222 -22.80 17.05 -9.04
CA SER A 222 -23.72 17.35 -10.13
C SER A 222 -25.08 17.84 -9.61
N GLU A 223 -25.90 18.37 -10.50
CA GLU A 223 -27.32 18.69 -10.21
C GLU A 223 -28.19 17.47 -9.88
N ALA A 224 -27.65 16.26 -10.00
CA ALA A 224 -28.27 15.01 -9.57
C ALA A 224 -27.68 14.49 -8.25
N GLY A 225 -26.77 15.24 -7.61
CA GLY A 225 -26.11 14.88 -6.35
C GLY A 225 -24.98 13.86 -6.50
N GLN A 226 -24.58 13.53 -7.72
CA GLN A 226 -23.46 12.63 -7.99
C GLN A 226 -22.15 13.38 -7.81
N ARG A 227 -21.15 12.74 -7.20
CA ARG A 227 -19.82 13.35 -7.03
C ARG A 227 -19.16 13.47 -8.40
N LEU A 228 -18.65 14.66 -8.72
CA LEU A 228 -17.97 14.94 -9.99
C LEU A 228 -16.47 15.12 -9.80
N SER A 229 -16.06 15.70 -8.67
CA SER A 229 -14.65 15.96 -8.40
C SER A 229 -14.39 15.98 -6.90
N GLU A 230 -13.22 15.53 -6.47
CA GLU A 230 -12.76 15.69 -5.10
C GLU A 230 -11.24 15.78 -5.01
N GLY A 231 -10.76 16.57 -4.06
CA GLY A 231 -9.34 16.76 -3.81
C GLY A 231 -9.10 17.64 -2.61
N HIS A 232 -7.86 18.09 -2.42
CA HIS A 232 -7.50 18.95 -1.29
C HIS A 232 -7.02 20.31 -1.74
N TYR A 233 -7.40 21.34 -0.98
CA TYR A 233 -6.79 22.66 -1.09
C TYR A 233 -5.85 22.90 0.08
N VAL A 234 -4.67 23.44 -0.21
CA VAL A 234 -3.75 24.00 0.79
C VAL A 234 -3.57 25.47 0.47
N GLN A 235 -3.94 26.33 1.41
CA GLN A 235 -3.84 27.79 1.28
C GLN A 235 -4.44 28.33 -0.03
N GLY A 236 -5.61 27.80 -0.44
CA GLY A 236 -6.32 28.22 -1.65
C GLY A 236 -5.80 27.61 -2.95
N GLN A 237 -4.80 26.74 -2.91
CA GLN A 237 -4.25 26.05 -4.08
C GLN A 237 -4.56 24.56 -4.03
N GLU A 238 -4.86 23.96 -5.18
CA GLU A 238 -5.04 22.51 -5.30
C GLU A 238 -3.73 21.81 -4.94
N HIS A 239 -3.84 20.78 -4.11
CA HIS A 239 -2.69 20.10 -3.55
C HIS A 239 -3.00 18.64 -3.25
N GLY A 240 -2.04 17.78 -3.53
CA GLY A 240 -2.19 16.35 -3.36
C GLY A 240 -3.15 15.74 -4.37
N LEU A 241 -3.71 14.59 -4.02
CA LEU A 241 -4.52 13.79 -4.92
C LEU A 241 -5.82 14.49 -5.32
N TRP A 242 -6.10 14.43 -6.62
CA TRP A 242 -7.34 14.84 -7.24
C TRP A 242 -8.02 13.69 -7.97
N ARG A 243 -9.33 13.58 -7.80
CA ARG A 243 -10.17 12.54 -8.39
C ARG A 243 -11.36 13.18 -9.06
N ASP A 244 -11.48 12.95 -10.35
CA ASP A 244 -12.68 13.32 -11.10
C ASP A 244 -13.47 12.08 -11.45
N PHE A 245 -14.78 12.22 -11.55
CA PHE A 245 -15.72 11.12 -11.76
C PHE A 245 -16.66 11.44 -12.92
N HIS A 246 -16.97 10.40 -13.68
CA HIS A 246 -18.05 10.43 -14.65
C HIS A 246 -19.41 10.51 -13.94
N PRO A 247 -20.48 10.96 -14.61
CA PRO A 247 -21.83 10.98 -14.03
C PRO A 247 -22.31 9.61 -13.53
N ASN A 248 -21.79 8.50 -14.07
CA ASN A 248 -22.10 7.15 -13.59
C ASN A 248 -21.38 6.77 -12.28
N GLY A 249 -20.54 7.67 -11.73
CA GLY A 249 -19.76 7.48 -10.51
C GLY A 249 -18.44 6.73 -10.71
N GLN A 250 -18.11 6.32 -11.94
CA GLN A 250 -16.80 5.75 -12.24
C GLN A 250 -15.73 6.84 -12.25
N LEU A 251 -14.50 6.47 -11.90
CA LEU A 251 -13.36 7.38 -11.96
C LEU A 251 -13.16 7.83 -13.41
N ALA A 252 -12.96 9.12 -13.63
CA ALA A 252 -12.69 9.73 -14.92
C ALA A 252 -11.23 10.17 -15.04
N ALA A 253 -10.69 10.76 -13.97
CA ALA A 253 -9.30 11.17 -13.89
C ALA A 253 -8.74 11.01 -12.47
N LEU A 254 -7.44 10.76 -12.39
CA LEU A 254 -6.69 10.65 -11.15
C LEU A 254 -5.30 11.24 -11.36
N GLY A 255 -4.93 12.19 -10.52
CA GLY A 255 -3.59 12.76 -10.56
C GLY A 255 -3.29 13.59 -9.32
N GLU A 256 -2.15 14.25 -9.32
CA GLU A 256 -1.71 15.08 -8.20
C GLU A 256 -1.63 16.53 -8.63
N TYR A 257 -2.04 17.44 -7.74
CA TYR A 257 -1.72 18.85 -7.84
C TYR A 257 -0.61 19.22 -6.86
N VAL A 258 0.31 20.07 -7.29
CA VAL A 258 1.30 20.71 -6.43
C VAL A 258 1.26 22.21 -6.67
N GLY A 259 0.69 22.94 -5.72
CA GLY A 259 0.62 24.40 -5.78
C GLY A 259 -0.33 24.90 -6.87
N GLY A 260 -1.48 24.23 -7.02
CA GLY A 260 -2.48 24.57 -8.03
C GLY A 260 -2.11 24.17 -9.46
N LYS A 261 -1.12 23.28 -9.63
CA LYS A 261 -0.66 22.80 -10.93
C LYS A 261 -0.56 21.30 -10.96
N GLU A 262 -0.98 20.69 -12.06
CA GLU A 262 -0.86 19.25 -12.29
C GLU A 262 0.60 18.82 -12.17
N HIS A 263 0.80 17.72 -11.47
CA HIS A 263 2.10 17.13 -11.20
C HIS A 263 2.04 15.61 -11.30
N GLY A 264 3.10 15.02 -11.85
CA GLY A 264 3.25 13.58 -11.97
C GLY A 264 2.30 12.95 -12.98
N ILE A 265 2.10 11.64 -12.84
CA ILE A 265 1.31 10.85 -13.80
C ILE A 265 -0.18 11.04 -13.51
N TRP A 266 -0.87 11.60 -14.48
CA TRP A 266 -2.31 11.66 -14.57
C TRP A 266 -2.84 10.49 -15.39
N ARG A 267 -3.79 9.77 -14.81
CA ARG A 267 -4.46 8.62 -15.43
C ARG A 267 -5.90 8.99 -15.73
N PHE A 268 -6.42 8.42 -16.82
CA PHE A 268 -7.75 8.72 -17.31
C PHE A 268 -8.49 7.43 -17.61
N TRP A 269 -9.79 7.41 -17.36
CA TRP A 269 -10.65 6.27 -17.63
C TRP A 269 -11.88 6.72 -18.40
N ASP A 270 -12.41 5.85 -19.25
CA ASP A 270 -13.69 6.06 -19.93
C ASP A 270 -14.89 5.76 -19.02
N GLU A 271 -16.11 6.02 -19.51
CA GLU A 271 -17.36 5.70 -18.79
C GLU A 271 -17.63 4.20 -18.63
N ALA A 272 -16.79 3.32 -19.16
CA ALA A 272 -16.83 1.88 -18.89
C ALA A 272 -15.82 1.46 -17.80
N GLY A 273 -14.94 2.37 -17.36
CA GLY A 273 -13.88 2.13 -16.39
C GLY A 273 -12.61 1.57 -17.02
N THR A 274 -12.46 1.66 -18.35
CA THR A 274 -11.26 1.24 -19.07
C THR A 274 -10.20 2.34 -18.99
N GLU A 275 -9.01 2.01 -18.50
CA GLU A 275 -7.89 2.96 -18.41
C GLU A 275 -7.38 3.31 -19.81
N GLY A 276 -7.34 4.61 -20.10
CA GLY A 276 -6.78 5.18 -21.32
C GLY A 276 -5.28 5.52 -21.16
N PRO A 277 -4.70 6.24 -22.14
CA PRO A 277 -3.33 6.72 -22.03
C PRO A 277 -3.18 7.69 -20.86
N SER A 278 -2.09 7.54 -20.10
CA SER A 278 -1.71 8.48 -19.04
C SER A 278 -0.84 9.61 -19.58
N LEU A 279 -0.79 10.72 -18.86
CA LEU A 279 0.03 11.89 -19.17
C LEU A 279 0.90 12.23 -17.96
N ASN A 280 2.18 12.57 -18.19
CA ASN A 280 3.04 13.04 -17.11
C ASN A 280 3.09 14.56 -17.10
N TYR A 281 2.73 15.20 -15.98
CA TYR A 281 2.71 16.64 -15.85
C TYR A 281 3.89 17.16 -15.02
N VAL A 282 4.54 18.21 -15.51
CA VAL A 282 5.56 18.95 -14.78
C VAL A 282 5.14 20.40 -14.73
N HIS A 283 4.77 20.89 -13.54
CA HIS A 283 4.29 22.26 -13.32
C HIS A 283 3.12 22.67 -14.22
N GLY A 284 2.14 21.77 -14.41
CA GLY A 284 0.95 22.00 -15.23
C GLY A 284 1.14 21.76 -16.73
N GLU A 285 2.35 21.42 -17.19
CA GLU A 285 2.61 21.12 -18.59
C GLU A 285 2.74 19.62 -18.81
N ALA A 286 1.97 19.09 -19.77
CA ALA A 286 2.07 17.70 -20.18
C ALA A 286 3.42 17.45 -20.88
N THR A 287 4.16 16.49 -20.38
CA THR A 287 5.44 16.03 -20.91
C THR A 287 5.26 14.67 -21.58
N PRO A 288 5.95 14.42 -22.71
CA PRO A 288 5.98 13.09 -23.29
C PRO A 288 6.60 12.10 -22.31
N THR A 289 5.93 10.97 -22.09
CA THR A 289 6.44 9.81 -21.33
C THR A 289 7.56 9.09 -22.05
#